data_AF-A0A970P5V4-F1
#
_entry.id   AF-A0A970P5V4-F1
#
_cell.length_a   1.000
_cell.length_b   1.000
_cell.length_c   1.000
_cell.angle_alpha   90.00
_cell.angle_beta   90.00
_cell.angle_gamma   90.00
#
_symmetry.space_group_name_H-M   'P 1'
#
loop_
_entity.id
_entity.type
_entity.pdbx_description
1 polymer ?
#
loop_
_entity_poly.entity_id
_entity_poly.type
_entity_poly.pdbx_seq_one_letter_code
_entity_poly.pdbx_strand_id
1 'polypeptide(L)'
;MQQFSFDFGDPVYELAGWKIGAQVITFENTYGLDPEQVVSDEVGISTCGLRSAGGQEQCGGEVTIASEGESDALHLTIRARHEKKIRCTKLIVSGLPDGTLIGSRLQEHDIPDGGTILGWPRGGLPVPLLFLRDPDGRWRYFRSLDDRVREKRIAVYRAADGSVTVELIHEDAGHEMTNQTEAPVWEIGRCEDPQTIADAQMVHAEAAFGLQPWETRPDVPGWAREISFVAAIHMMHWSGYVFNTYADALDALKWVCERIEGKRVFAFLPGWEGRYYWQYGHYRPHPRLGGEEGFRRLVEGAHELGARICPMYGCNCANTGLESFEQWGANSRLRSAGGAELQGNKPDWDVARAHDTAWQAWLNPGAPGWGNRLFEESARIIEQFGVDATFYDTAGSWTNDPNHPVYDGMMRLRDRLKERFPELLVTCEHWYSPLGAIFPVSHHWCPDRFPEVFAKYNRRWAHLNTGDPSRGSTGVHEMGTNPWALPELRQDLWPTVTFVDGTIANAPERVEQVIEVAKRYAEEYL
;
A
#
# COMPACT_ATOMS: atom_id res chain seq x y z
N MET A 1 -15.16 15.25 -4.75
CA MET A 1 -14.28 15.55 -5.90
C MET A 1 -14.46 17.02 -6.29
N GLN A 2 -13.53 17.62 -7.05
CA GLN A 2 -13.71 18.95 -7.66
C GLN A 2 -13.88 18.80 -9.17
N GLN A 3 -14.67 19.68 -9.77
CA GLN A 3 -14.93 19.74 -11.21
C GLN A 3 -14.63 21.14 -11.73
N PHE A 4 -14.47 21.29 -13.04
CA PHE A 4 -14.47 22.62 -13.66
C PHE A 4 -15.81 23.32 -13.39
N SER A 5 -15.77 24.65 -13.29
CA SER A 5 -16.99 25.47 -13.14
C SER A 5 -17.76 25.66 -14.45
N PHE A 6 -17.44 24.88 -15.48
CA PHE A 6 -18.02 24.87 -16.81
C PHE A 6 -17.97 23.45 -17.37
N ASP A 7 -18.83 23.16 -18.35
CA ASP A 7 -18.76 21.91 -19.11
C ASP A 7 -17.63 22.00 -20.14
N PHE A 8 -16.70 21.05 -20.11
CA PHE A 8 -15.58 21.01 -21.05
C PHE A 8 -16.06 20.69 -22.49
N GLY A 9 -17.26 20.11 -22.62
CA GLY A 9 -17.86 19.78 -23.91
C GLY A 9 -17.19 18.59 -24.60
N ASP A 10 -16.63 17.66 -23.83
CA ASP A 10 -15.94 16.50 -24.38
C ASP A 10 -16.90 15.64 -25.22
N PRO A 11 -16.55 15.35 -26.49
CA PRO A 11 -17.38 14.48 -27.31
C PRO A 11 -17.26 13.02 -26.83
N VAL A 12 -18.36 12.28 -26.93
CA VAL A 12 -18.45 10.85 -26.62
C VAL A 12 -18.92 10.08 -27.85
N TYR A 13 -18.33 8.91 -28.06
CA TYR A 13 -18.56 8.05 -29.22
C TYR A 13 -18.97 6.65 -28.75
N GLU A 14 -19.81 5.97 -29.53
CA GLU A 14 -20.26 4.62 -29.21
C GLU A 14 -19.22 3.58 -29.67
N LEU A 15 -18.69 2.79 -28.74
CA LEU A 15 -17.83 1.64 -29.00
C LEU A 15 -18.41 0.41 -28.30
N ALA A 16 -18.79 -0.62 -29.06
CA ALA A 16 -19.38 -1.86 -28.54
C ALA A 16 -20.51 -1.64 -27.50
N GLY A 17 -21.34 -0.60 -27.70
CA GLY A 17 -22.45 -0.24 -26.80
C GLY A 17 -22.05 0.52 -25.53
N TRP A 18 -20.85 1.11 -25.51
CA TRP A 18 -20.35 2.00 -24.47
C TRP A 18 -20.08 3.40 -25.03
N LYS A 19 -20.42 4.45 -24.27
CA LYS A 19 -20.12 5.83 -24.63
C LYS A 19 -18.75 6.26 -24.11
N ILE A 20 -17.78 6.33 -25.02
CA ILE A 20 -16.38 6.57 -24.73
C ILE A 20 -15.96 7.97 -25.22
N GLY A 21 -15.41 8.77 -24.32
CA GLY A 21 -14.68 10.00 -24.61
C GLY A 21 -13.26 9.93 -24.05
N ALA A 22 -12.45 10.97 -24.27
CA ALA A 22 -11.12 11.04 -23.69
C ALA A 22 -10.62 12.47 -23.49
N GLN A 23 -9.69 12.61 -22.54
CA GLN A 23 -8.89 13.81 -22.32
C GLN A 23 -7.40 13.46 -22.26
N VAL A 24 -6.56 14.38 -22.73
CA VAL A 24 -5.12 14.42 -22.50
C VAL A 24 -4.84 15.53 -21.50
N ILE A 25 -4.08 15.23 -20.45
CA ILE A 25 -3.76 16.19 -19.39
C ILE A 25 -2.25 16.32 -19.33
N THR A 26 -1.77 17.55 -19.42
CA THR A 26 -0.35 17.90 -19.31
C THR A 26 -0.08 18.51 -17.94
N PHE A 27 1.17 18.86 -17.67
CA PHE A 27 1.49 19.68 -16.49
C PHE A 27 1.01 21.13 -16.60
N GLU A 28 0.55 21.56 -17.77
CA GLU A 28 0.12 22.95 -18.03
C GLU A 28 -1.41 23.08 -18.12
N ASN A 29 -2.10 22.15 -18.79
CA ASN A 29 -3.54 22.24 -19.06
C ASN A 29 -4.20 20.88 -19.38
N THR A 30 -5.53 20.89 -19.49
CA THR A 30 -6.39 19.78 -19.93
C THR A 30 -6.88 20.01 -21.36
N TYR A 31 -6.94 18.93 -22.14
CA TYR A 31 -7.32 18.94 -23.54
C TYR A 31 -8.31 17.82 -23.86
N GLY A 32 -9.40 18.14 -24.55
CA GLY A 32 -10.41 17.21 -25.06
C GLY A 32 -10.19 16.91 -26.55
N LEU A 33 -10.88 15.91 -27.09
CA LEU A 33 -10.80 15.59 -28.51
C LEU A 33 -11.44 16.69 -29.38
N ASP A 34 -10.84 17.04 -30.51
CA ASP A 34 -11.47 17.94 -31.47
C ASP A 34 -12.55 17.22 -32.30
N PRO A 35 -13.85 17.49 -32.07
CA PRO A 35 -14.93 16.78 -32.76
C PRO A 35 -14.93 16.97 -34.28
N GLU A 36 -14.29 18.03 -34.79
CA GLU A 36 -14.17 18.28 -36.24
C GLU A 36 -13.11 17.40 -36.91
N GLN A 37 -12.24 16.76 -36.12
CA GLN A 37 -11.11 15.96 -36.61
C GLN A 37 -11.15 14.51 -36.13
N VAL A 38 -12.18 14.12 -35.38
CA VAL A 38 -12.34 12.73 -34.93
C VAL A 38 -12.79 11.83 -36.08
N VAL A 39 -12.12 10.69 -36.20
CA VAL A 39 -12.59 9.52 -36.93
C VAL A 39 -12.93 8.43 -35.91
N SER A 40 -14.15 7.92 -35.96
CA SER A 40 -14.62 6.84 -35.10
C SER A 40 -15.26 5.74 -35.94
N ASP A 41 -14.87 4.50 -35.67
CA ASP A 41 -15.41 3.30 -36.30
C ASP A 41 -15.45 2.14 -35.28
N GLU A 42 -15.66 0.91 -35.75
CA GLU A 42 -15.73 -0.28 -34.88
C GLU A 42 -14.38 -0.64 -34.24
N VAL A 43 -13.25 -0.23 -34.83
CA VAL A 43 -11.90 -0.54 -34.32
C VAL A 43 -11.37 0.52 -33.36
N GLY A 44 -12.01 1.69 -33.29
CA GLY A 44 -11.71 2.68 -32.26
C GLY A 44 -12.01 4.13 -32.62
N ILE A 45 -11.33 5.02 -31.92
CA ILE A 45 -11.42 6.48 -32.07
C ILE A 45 -10.02 7.02 -32.34
N SER A 46 -9.87 7.92 -33.32
CA SER A 46 -8.62 8.62 -33.58
C SER A 46 -8.86 10.08 -33.90
N THR A 47 -7.91 10.95 -33.53
CA THR A 47 -7.92 12.37 -33.90
C THR A 47 -6.50 12.91 -34.02
N CYS A 48 -6.32 13.88 -34.92
CA CYS A 48 -5.09 14.67 -35.07
C CYS A 48 -5.33 16.15 -34.69
N GLY A 49 -6.25 16.39 -33.76
CA GLY A 49 -6.53 17.69 -33.19
C GLY A 49 -7.19 17.58 -31.81
N LEU A 50 -6.90 18.55 -30.95
CA LEU A 50 -7.44 18.64 -29.60
C LEU A 50 -8.09 20.02 -29.37
N ARG A 51 -8.86 20.12 -28.29
CA ARG A 51 -9.47 21.38 -27.83
C ARG A 51 -9.03 21.72 -26.41
N SER A 52 -8.69 22.98 -26.17
CA SER A 52 -8.42 23.55 -24.84
C SER A 52 -9.51 24.56 -24.44
N ALA A 53 -9.43 25.04 -23.19
CA ALA A 53 -10.32 26.08 -22.65
C ALA A 53 -11.83 25.73 -22.77
N GLY A 54 -12.18 24.45 -22.54
CA GLY A 54 -13.55 23.97 -22.65
C GLY A 54 -14.12 24.04 -24.07
N GLY A 55 -13.35 23.58 -25.05
CA GLY A 55 -13.78 23.53 -26.46
C GLY A 55 -13.52 24.79 -27.28
N GLN A 56 -13.12 25.89 -26.65
CA GLN A 56 -13.05 27.22 -27.29
C GLN A 56 -11.84 27.39 -28.21
N GLU A 57 -10.72 26.71 -27.91
CA GLU A 57 -9.47 26.87 -28.66
C GLU A 57 -9.04 25.54 -29.28
N GLN A 58 -8.57 25.60 -30.53
CA GLN A 58 -7.94 24.47 -31.21
C GLN A 58 -6.47 24.36 -30.81
N CYS A 59 -6.01 23.13 -30.62
CA CYS A 59 -4.62 22.85 -30.32
C CYS A 59 -4.15 21.57 -31.03
N GLY A 60 -2.84 21.49 -31.27
CA GLY A 60 -2.22 20.31 -31.87
C GLY A 60 -2.12 19.16 -30.87
N GLY A 61 -2.14 17.94 -31.39
CA GLY A 61 -2.02 16.73 -30.60
C GLY A 61 -2.70 15.57 -31.31
N GLU A 62 -2.35 14.36 -30.88
CA GLU A 62 -2.89 13.13 -31.46
C GLU A 62 -3.40 12.26 -30.33
N VAL A 63 -4.58 11.67 -30.52
CA VAL A 63 -5.11 10.64 -29.63
C VAL A 63 -5.59 9.47 -30.49
N THR A 64 -5.31 8.26 -30.03
CA THR A 64 -5.91 7.04 -30.56
C THR A 64 -6.39 6.18 -29.40
N ILE A 65 -7.63 5.70 -29.49
CA ILE A 65 -8.23 4.74 -28.59
C ILE A 65 -8.51 3.51 -29.43
N ALA A 66 -7.66 2.49 -29.29
CA ALA A 66 -7.90 1.19 -29.91
C ALA A 66 -8.92 0.41 -29.09
N SER A 67 -9.86 -0.25 -29.77
CA SER A 67 -10.95 -1.01 -29.19
C SER A 67 -10.90 -2.45 -29.69
N GLU A 68 -10.89 -3.42 -28.78
CA GLU A 68 -10.94 -4.85 -29.08
C GLU A 68 -11.95 -5.55 -28.17
N GLY A 69 -12.70 -6.53 -28.70
CA GLY A 69 -13.69 -7.29 -27.93
C GLY A 69 -15.14 -6.81 -28.10
N GLU A 70 -16.00 -7.20 -27.16
CA GLU A 70 -17.45 -6.99 -27.21
C GLU A 70 -17.95 -6.25 -25.96
N SER A 71 -19.26 -5.97 -25.87
CA SER A 71 -19.84 -5.13 -24.81
C SER A 71 -19.60 -5.65 -23.39
N ASP A 72 -19.42 -6.96 -23.23
CA ASP A 72 -19.28 -7.59 -21.92
C ASP A 72 -17.81 -7.73 -21.48
N ALA A 73 -16.87 -7.52 -22.40
CA ALA A 73 -15.42 -7.49 -22.17
C ALA A 73 -14.73 -6.67 -23.28
N LEU A 74 -14.79 -5.35 -23.15
CA LEU A 74 -14.20 -4.40 -24.08
C LEU A 74 -12.82 -3.98 -23.59
N HIS A 75 -11.80 -4.17 -24.43
CA HIS A 75 -10.43 -3.75 -24.21
C HIS A 75 -10.17 -2.41 -24.88
N LEU A 76 -9.72 -1.43 -24.11
CA LEU A 76 -9.43 -0.07 -24.57
C LEU A 76 -7.96 0.28 -24.30
N THR A 77 -7.25 0.67 -25.35
CA THR A 77 -5.87 1.18 -25.24
C THR A 77 -5.82 2.61 -25.75
N ILE A 78 -5.54 3.57 -24.86
CA ILE A 78 -5.37 4.97 -25.23
C ILE A 78 -3.89 5.32 -25.41
N ARG A 79 -3.58 5.93 -26.56
CA ARG A 79 -2.30 6.53 -26.90
C ARG A 79 -2.49 8.01 -27.14
N ALA A 80 -1.53 8.82 -26.69
CA ALA A 80 -1.57 10.25 -26.93
C ALA A 80 -0.18 10.83 -27.22
N ARG A 81 -0.14 11.85 -28.07
CA ARG A 81 1.01 12.72 -28.34
C ARG A 81 0.59 14.17 -28.18
N HIS A 82 1.42 14.96 -27.53
CA HIS A 82 1.22 16.39 -27.38
C HIS A 82 2.55 17.14 -27.53
N GLU A 83 2.52 18.47 -27.72
CA GLU A 83 3.76 19.27 -27.73
C GLU A 83 4.36 19.42 -26.31
N LYS A 84 3.50 19.43 -25.29
CA LYS A 84 3.88 19.49 -23.88
C LYS A 84 4.01 18.10 -23.27
N LYS A 85 4.81 18.01 -22.20
CA LYS A 85 4.92 16.80 -21.38
C LYS A 85 3.54 16.40 -20.85
N ILE A 86 3.14 15.18 -21.16
CA ILE A 86 1.86 14.61 -20.73
C ILE A 86 2.00 14.17 -19.28
N ARG A 87 1.00 14.51 -18.47
CA ARG A 87 0.87 14.05 -17.10
C ARG A 87 0.04 12.76 -17.08
N CYS A 88 -1.14 12.77 -17.68
CA CYS A 88 -1.99 11.59 -17.72
C CYS A 88 -2.94 11.60 -18.92
N THR A 89 -3.45 10.42 -19.25
CA THR A 89 -4.60 10.23 -20.14
C THR A 89 -5.81 9.82 -19.32
N LYS A 90 -6.99 10.24 -19.77
CA LYS A 90 -8.27 9.90 -19.16
C LYS A 90 -9.18 9.34 -20.25
N LEU A 91 -9.69 8.13 -20.05
CA LEU A 91 -10.86 7.61 -20.75
C LEU A 91 -12.12 7.99 -19.95
N ILE A 92 -13.17 8.45 -20.63
CA ILE A 92 -14.43 8.85 -20.02
C ILE A 92 -15.50 7.86 -20.48
N VAL A 93 -16.09 7.12 -19.54
CA VAL A 93 -17.22 6.24 -19.78
C VAL A 93 -18.48 6.91 -19.24
N SER A 94 -19.38 7.33 -20.14
CA SER A 94 -20.55 8.15 -19.80
C SER A 94 -21.87 7.39 -19.98
N GLY A 95 -22.96 7.97 -19.46
CA GLY A 95 -24.31 7.44 -19.68
C GLY A 95 -24.60 6.14 -18.94
N LEU A 96 -23.89 5.85 -17.85
CA LEU A 96 -24.10 4.66 -17.04
C LEU A 96 -25.31 4.84 -16.12
N PRO A 97 -26.00 3.75 -15.74
CA PRO A 97 -27.04 3.84 -14.72
C PRO A 97 -26.46 4.21 -13.35
N ASP A 98 -27.28 4.84 -12.52
CA ASP A 98 -26.94 5.09 -11.11
C ASP A 98 -26.77 3.78 -10.33
N GLY A 99 -26.18 3.83 -9.13
CA GLY A 99 -25.89 2.61 -8.40
C GLY A 99 -24.98 2.73 -7.18
N THR A 100 -24.52 1.57 -6.73
CA THR A 100 -23.50 1.42 -5.68
C THR A 100 -22.16 0.97 -6.27
N LEU A 101 -21.08 1.25 -5.58
CA LEU A 101 -19.71 0.91 -5.99
C LEU A 101 -19.12 -0.18 -5.10
N ILE A 102 -18.28 -1.04 -5.68
CA ILE A 102 -17.28 -1.80 -4.94
C ILE A 102 -15.90 -1.35 -5.43
N GLY A 103 -15.13 -0.70 -4.56
CA GLY A 103 -13.82 -0.16 -4.93
C GLY A 103 -12.94 0.12 -3.72
N SER A 104 -13.26 1.18 -2.96
CA SER A 104 -12.55 1.48 -1.71
C SER A 104 -12.55 0.28 -0.78
N ARG A 105 -11.37 -0.22 -0.45
CA ARG A 105 -11.16 -1.45 0.34
C ARG A 105 -11.90 -2.70 -0.18
N LEU A 106 -12.35 -2.68 -1.44
CA LEU A 106 -13.27 -3.64 -2.04
C LEU A 106 -14.58 -3.84 -1.24
N GLN A 107 -15.07 -2.77 -0.63
CA GLN A 107 -16.35 -2.73 0.09
C GLN A 107 -17.41 -2.01 -0.72
N GLU A 108 -18.67 -2.42 -0.54
CA GLU A 108 -19.82 -1.79 -1.18
C GLU A 108 -20.15 -0.46 -0.50
N HIS A 109 -20.34 0.60 -1.29
CA HIS A 109 -20.68 1.94 -0.81
C HIS A 109 -21.43 2.74 -1.88
N ASP A 110 -22.21 3.73 -1.46
CA ASP A 110 -22.90 4.64 -2.37
C ASP A 110 -21.93 5.56 -3.12
N ILE A 111 -22.32 6.01 -4.32
CA ILE A 111 -21.66 7.13 -4.99
C ILE A 111 -22.00 8.41 -4.20
N PRO A 112 -21.02 9.11 -3.58
CA PRO A 112 -21.30 10.34 -2.85
C PRO A 112 -21.80 11.44 -3.79
N ASP A 113 -22.59 12.39 -3.29
CA ASP A 113 -23.14 13.51 -4.08
C ASP A 113 -22.04 14.28 -4.83
N GLY A 114 -20.91 14.51 -4.18
CA GLY A 114 -19.76 15.19 -4.77
C GLY A 114 -18.82 14.31 -5.60
N GLY A 115 -19.21 13.07 -5.89
CA GLY A 115 -18.37 12.05 -6.55
C GLY A 115 -17.17 11.59 -5.71
N THR A 116 -16.52 10.52 -6.17
CA THR A 116 -15.36 9.90 -5.51
C THR A 116 -14.21 9.66 -6.47
N ILE A 117 -12.97 9.72 -5.97
CA ILE A 117 -11.76 9.33 -6.69
C ILE A 117 -11.13 8.19 -5.92
N LEU A 118 -10.93 7.06 -6.58
CA LEU A 118 -10.29 5.87 -6.02
C LEU A 118 -8.97 5.64 -6.75
N GLY A 119 -7.87 5.62 -6.01
CA GLY A 119 -6.52 5.54 -6.57
C GLY A 119 -5.83 4.20 -6.26
N TRP A 120 -4.97 3.77 -7.19
CA TRP A 120 -4.04 2.65 -7.04
C TRP A 120 -2.64 3.05 -7.55
N PRO A 121 -1.55 2.64 -6.90
CA PRO A 121 -1.48 1.82 -5.68
C PRO A 121 -1.79 2.61 -4.39
N ARG A 122 -1.92 3.94 -4.48
CA ARG A 122 -2.31 4.82 -3.38
C ARG A 122 -3.70 5.41 -3.67
N GLY A 123 -4.57 5.47 -2.66
CA GLY A 123 -5.86 6.16 -2.78
C GLY A 123 -7.10 5.28 -2.67
N GLY A 124 -7.00 4.13 -2.00
CA GLY A 124 -8.17 3.35 -1.54
C GLY A 124 -8.44 2.06 -2.31
N LEU A 125 -7.89 1.90 -3.51
CA LEU A 125 -7.98 0.64 -4.26
C LEU A 125 -6.80 -0.28 -3.90
N PRO A 126 -7.03 -1.50 -3.37
CA PRO A 126 -5.94 -2.47 -3.18
C PRO A 126 -5.43 -3.06 -4.50
N VAL A 127 -6.31 -3.16 -5.49
CA VAL A 127 -6.06 -3.64 -6.86
C VAL A 127 -6.78 -2.69 -7.82
N PRO A 128 -6.31 -2.48 -9.06
CA PRO A 128 -6.88 -1.48 -9.98
C PRO A 128 -8.19 -1.98 -10.62
N LEU A 129 -9.22 -2.18 -9.79
CA LEU A 129 -10.53 -2.75 -10.11
C LEU A 129 -11.64 -1.98 -9.39
N LEU A 130 -12.69 -1.64 -10.13
CA LEU A 130 -13.93 -1.05 -9.62
C LEU A 130 -15.12 -1.83 -10.17
N PHE A 131 -16.15 -2.02 -9.35
CA PHE A 131 -17.48 -2.44 -9.80
C PHE A 131 -18.52 -1.36 -9.58
N LEU A 132 -19.50 -1.31 -10.47
CA LEU A 132 -20.73 -0.53 -10.37
C LEU A 132 -21.93 -1.49 -10.43
N ARG A 133 -22.79 -1.45 -9.42
CA ARG A 133 -24.06 -2.18 -9.39
C ARG A 133 -25.20 -1.25 -9.75
N ASP A 134 -25.92 -1.54 -10.82
CA ASP A 134 -27.11 -0.76 -11.18
C ASP A 134 -28.33 -1.14 -10.32
N PRO A 135 -29.45 -0.37 -10.37
CA PRO A 135 -30.61 -0.61 -9.51
C PRO A 135 -31.37 -1.89 -9.87
N ASP A 136 -31.15 -2.41 -11.09
CA ASP A 136 -31.68 -3.71 -11.53
C ASP A 136 -30.79 -4.88 -11.03
N GLY A 137 -29.71 -4.57 -10.31
CA GLY A 137 -28.79 -5.54 -9.72
C GLY A 137 -27.72 -6.06 -10.67
N ARG A 138 -27.56 -5.48 -11.86
CA ARG A 138 -26.54 -5.89 -12.85
C ARG A 138 -25.20 -5.22 -12.54
N TRP A 139 -24.12 -5.98 -12.71
CA TRP A 139 -22.78 -5.49 -12.46
C TRP A 139 -22.08 -5.03 -13.72
N ARG A 140 -21.34 -3.93 -13.58
CA ARG A 140 -20.33 -3.46 -14.51
C ARG A 140 -19.00 -3.43 -13.79
N TYR A 141 -17.91 -3.70 -14.50
CA TYR A 141 -16.57 -3.64 -13.96
C TYR A 141 -15.65 -2.79 -14.82
N PHE A 142 -14.62 -2.25 -14.18
CA PHE A 142 -13.58 -1.44 -14.79
C PHE A 142 -12.26 -1.85 -14.18
N ARG A 143 -11.33 -2.37 -14.98
CA ARG A 143 -10.02 -2.81 -14.48
C ARG A 143 -8.87 -2.44 -15.40
N SER A 144 -7.71 -2.19 -14.80
CA SER A 144 -6.48 -1.96 -15.54
C SER A 144 -5.65 -3.26 -15.58
N LEU A 145 -5.29 -3.66 -16.79
CA LEU A 145 -4.39 -4.80 -17.05
C LEU A 145 -2.94 -4.30 -17.21
N ASP A 146 -2.50 -3.45 -16.28
CA ASP A 146 -1.11 -2.96 -16.25
C ASP A 146 -0.18 -4.07 -15.75
N ASP A 147 0.95 -4.25 -16.42
CA ASP A 147 2.02 -5.16 -16.03
C ASP A 147 3.08 -4.47 -15.16
N ARG A 148 2.88 -3.18 -14.86
CA ARG A 148 3.79 -2.35 -14.08
C ARG A 148 3.05 -1.56 -13.02
N VAL A 149 3.76 -1.19 -11.95
CA VAL A 149 3.21 -0.31 -10.91
C VAL A 149 3.26 1.14 -11.37
N ARG A 150 2.19 1.58 -12.03
CA ARG A 150 1.97 2.97 -12.47
C ARG A 150 0.63 3.48 -11.95
N GLU A 151 0.53 4.78 -11.69
CA GLU A 151 -0.65 5.32 -11.04
C GLU A 151 -1.92 5.14 -11.90
N LYS A 152 -2.99 4.72 -11.23
CA LYS A 152 -4.35 4.65 -11.74
C LYS A 152 -5.26 5.43 -10.82
N ARG A 153 -6.16 6.20 -11.41
CA ARG A 153 -7.28 6.82 -10.68
C ARG A 153 -8.57 6.47 -11.41
N ILE A 154 -9.57 6.03 -10.67
CA ILE A 154 -10.92 5.82 -11.16
C ILE A 154 -11.81 6.84 -10.46
N ALA A 155 -12.32 7.79 -11.24
CA ALA A 155 -13.22 8.82 -10.75
C ALA A 155 -14.66 8.47 -11.12
N VAL A 156 -15.58 8.58 -10.17
CA VAL A 156 -17.00 8.27 -10.38
C VAL A 156 -17.86 9.41 -9.85
N TYR A 157 -18.78 9.90 -10.68
CA TYR A 157 -19.70 10.97 -10.32
C TYR A 157 -20.99 10.91 -11.15
N ARG A 158 -22.04 11.57 -10.65
CA ARG A 158 -23.28 11.79 -11.40
C ARG A 158 -23.15 13.03 -12.26
N ALA A 159 -23.45 12.90 -13.55
CA ALA A 159 -23.57 14.01 -14.49
C ALA A 159 -24.86 14.79 -14.24
N ALA A 160 -25.00 15.96 -14.88
CA ALA A 160 -26.15 16.85 -14.71
C ALA A 160 -27.49 16.21 -15.14
N ASP A 161 -27.44 15.25 -16.07
CA ASP A 161 -28.60 14.48 -16.52
C ASP A 161 -28.96 13.31 -15.60
N GLY A 162 -28.23 13.13 -14.50
CA GLY A 162 -28.42 12.06 -13.52
C GLY A 162 -27.72 10.74 -13.90
N SER A 163 -27.11 10.65 -15.08
CA SER A 163 -26.31 9.47 -15.45
C SER A 163 -24.99 9.42 -14.68
N VAL A 164 -24.43 8.23 -14.52
CA VAL A 164 -23.10 8.05 -13.91
C VAL A 164 -22.03 8.14 -14.98
N THR A 165 -20.95 8.85 -14.65
CA THR A 165 -19.71 8.91 -15.42
C THR A 165 -18.59 8.25 -14.63
N VAL A 166 -17.84 7.38 -15.30
CA VAL A 166 -16.62 6.76 -14.78
C VAL A 166 -15.44 7.20 -15.62
N GLU A 167 -14.46 7.84 -15.00
CA GLU A 167 -13.21 8.23 -15.64
C GLU A 167 -12.10 7.23 -15.28
N LEU A 168 -11.44 6.65 -16.28
CA LEU A 168 -10.31 5.74 -16.13
C LEU A 168 -9.03 6.51 -16.47
N ILE A 169 -8.27 6.85 -15.44
CA ILE A 169 -7.13 7.76 -15.55
C ILE A 169 -5.84 6.97 -15.37
N HIS A 170 -4.97 7.06 -16.38
CA HIS A 170 -3.64 6.48 -16.37
C HIS A 170 -2.57 7.58 -16.32
N GLU A 171 -1.60 7.42 -15.44
CA GLU A 171 -0.42 8.27 -15.37
C GLU A 171 0.83 7.39 -15.52
N ASP A 172 1.72 7.74 -16.45
CA ASP A 172 2.97 7.01 -16.68
C ASP A 172 3.88 7.07 -15.44
N ALA A 173 4.86 6.16 -15.38
CA ALA A 173 5.88 6.24 -14.35
C ALA A 173 6.60 7.60 -14.46
N GLY A 174 6.72 8.33 -13.34
CA GLY A 174 7.17 9.72 -13.33
C GLY A 174 8.51 9.94 -14.04
N HIS A 175 9.43 8.98 -13.90
CA HIS A 175 10.76 8.99 -14.49
C HIS A 175 10.78 8.68 -16.00
N GLU A 176 9.67 8.21 -16.55
CA GLU A 176 9.49 7.88 -17.97
C GLU A 176 8.56 8.83 -18.70
N MET A 177 7.85 9.71 -17.98
CA MET A 177 6.90 10.63 -18.58
C MET A 177 7.54 11.49 -19.66
N THR A 178 6.95 11.48 -20.85
CA THR A 178 7.34 12.32 -21.98
C THR A 178 6.15 13.10 -22.52
N ASN A 179 6.27 13.63 -23.73
CA ASN A 179 5.16 14.22 -24.48
C ASN A 179 4.37 13.16 -25.29
N GLN A 180 4.65 11.88 -25.07
CA GLN A 180 3.96 10.73 -25.61
C GLN A 180 3.62 9.75 -24.48
N THR A 181 2.50 9.06 -24.60
CA THR A 181 2.06 8.08 -23.62
C THR A 181 1.24 6.99 -24.28
N GLU A 182 1.31 5.80 -23.69
CA GLU A 182 0.47 4.66 -24.00
C GLU A 182 0.02 4.03 -22.67
N ALA A 183 -1.27 4.16 -22.40
CA ALA A 183 -1.86 3.55 -21.22
C ALA A 183 -1.86 2.02 -21.36
N PRO A 184 -1.78 1.27 -20.24
CA PRO A 184 -2.10 -0.15 -20.27
C PRO A 184 -3.55 -0.35 -20.71
N VAL A 185 -3.87 -1.58 -21.12
CA VAL A 185 -5.23 -1.96 -21.47
C VAL A 185 -6.17 -1.71 -20.28
N TRP A 186 -7.26 -1.01 -20.54
CA TRP A 186 -8.42 -0.97 -19.67
C TRP A 186 -9.42 -1.99 -20.18
N GLU A 187 -9.85 -2.91 -19.33
CA GLU A 187 -10.98 -3.78 -19.61
C GLU A 187 -12.21 -3.26 -18.88
N ILE A 188 -13.27 -3.02 -19.65
CA ILE A 188 -14.59 -2.65 -19.12
C ILE A 188 -15.63 -3.66 -19.59
N GLY A 189 -16.63 -3.92 -18.78
CA GLY A 189 -17.59 -4.93 -19.15
C GLY A 189 -18.74 -5.10 -18.18
N ARG A 190 -19.52 -6.15 -18.44
CA ARG A 190 -20.65 -6.56 -17.61
C ARG A 190 -20.34 -7.94 -17.03
N CYS A 191 -20.78 -8.18 -15.80
CA CYS A 191 -20.64 -9.49 -15.19
C CYS A 191 -21.89 -9.84 -14.37
N GLU A 192 -22.11 -11.14 -14.16
CA GLU A 192 -23.14 -11.62 -13.23
C GLU A 192 -22.59 -11.68 -11.80
N ASP A 193 -21.33 -12.10 -11.65
CA ASP A 193 -20.64 -12.25 -10.38
C ASP A 193 -19.31 -11.46 -10.35
N PRO A 194 -19.19 -10.44 -9.48
CA PRO A 194 -17.95 -9.72 -9.25
C PRO A 194 -16.76 -10.59 -8.84
N GLN A 195 -16.99 -11.72 -8.16
CA GLN A 195 -15.91 -12.62 -7.73
C GLN A 195 -15.10 -13.11 -8.93
N THR A 196 -15.76 -13.50 -10.03
CA THR A 196 -15.09 -13.95 -11.27
C THR A 196 -14.10 -12.92 -11.81
N ILE A 197 -14.46 -11.63 -11.75
CA ILE A 197 -13.60 -10.55 -12.24
C ILE A 197 -12.47 -10.24 -11.24
N ALA A 198 -12.74 -10.33 -9.93
CA ALA A 198 -11.71 -10.21 -8.90
C ALA A 198 -10.65 -11.33 -9.03
N ASP A 199 -11.09 -12.57 -9.26
CA ASP A 199 -10.20 -13.70 -9.50
C ASP A 199 -9.39 -13.51 -10.78
N ALA A 200 -10.02 -13.08 -11.88
CA ALA A 200 -9.33 -12.78 -13.12
C ALA A 200 -8.31 -11.64 -12.97
N GLN A 201 -8.60 -10.62 -12.16
CA GLN A 201 -7.64 -9.56 -11.83
C GLN A 201 -6.44 -10.10 -11.08
N MET A 202 -6.64 -11.06 -10.18
CA MET A 202 -5.55 -11.68 -9.44
C MET A 202 -4.73 -12.63 -10.31
N VAL A 203 -5.33 -13.36 -11.26
CA VAL A 203 -4.58 -14.12 -12.28
C VAL A 203 -3.69 -13.20 -13.11
N HIS A 204 -4.20 -12.03 -13.52
CA HIS A 204 -3.37 -11.02 -14.18
C HIS A 204 -2.22 -10.56 -13.28
N ALA A 205 -2.49 -10.27 -12.00
CA ALA A 205 -1.47 -9.82 -11.05
C ALA A 205 -0.40 -10.90 -10.76
N GLU A 206 -0.76 -12.19 -10.74
CA GLU A 206 0.19 -13.31 -10.68
C GLU A 206 1.16 -13.29 -11.86
N ALA A 207 0.63 -13.16 -13.08
CA ALA A 207 1.46 -13.12 -14.29
C ALA A 207 2.32 -11.85 -14.37
N ALA A 208 1.75 -10.68 -14.06
CA ALA A 208 2.41 -9.39 -14.18
C ALA A 208 3.51 -9.16 -13.13
N PHE A 209 3.24 -9.52 -11.87
CA PHE A 209 4.09 -9.16 -10.73
C PHE A 209 4.77 -10.36 -10.07
N GLY A 210 4.55 -11.57 -10.58
CA GLY A 210 5.12 -12.79 -10.01
C GLY A 210 4.56 -13.10 -8.61
N LEU A 211 3.31 -12.71 -8.33
CA LEU A 211 2.65 -13.10 -7.08
C LEU A 211 2.56 -14.63 -7.01
N GLN A 212 2.88 -15.19 -5.85
CA GLN A 212 2.82 -16.62 -5.61
C GLN A 212 1.96 -16.90 -4.37
N PRO A 213 1.14 -17.96 -4.39
CA PRO A 213 0.35 -18.36 -3.23
C PRO A 213 1.22 -18.53 -1.99
N TRP A 214 0.64 -18.22 -0.83
CA TRP A 214 1.34 -18.28 0.46
C TRP A 214 2.04 -19.62 0.62
N GLU A 215 1.41 -20.72 0.27
CA GLU A 215 1.78 -22.11 0.53
C GLU A 215 3.00 -22.55 -0.28
N THR A 216 3.25 -21.94 -1.43
CA THR A 216 4.31 -22.35 -2.37
C THR A 216 5.42 -21.33 -2.54
N ARG A 217 5.23 -20.09 -2.10
CA ARG A 217 6.22 -19.02 -2.30
C ARG A 217 7.55 -19.31 -1.56
N PRO A 218 8.71 -19.19 -2.24
CA PRO A 218 10.02 -19.56 -1.70
C PRO A 218 10.65 -18.48 -0.82
N ASP A 219 10.15 -17.24 -0.87
CA ASP A 219 10.66 -16.12 -0.10
C ASP A 219 10.17 -16.13 1.36
N VAL A 220 9.18 -16.97 1.69
CA VAL A 220 8.72 -17.25 3.05
C VAL A 220 9.44 -18.47 3.62
N PRO A 221 10.29 -18.31 4.63
CA PRO A 221 11.03 -19.42 5.23
C PRO A 221 10.09 -20.39 5.97
N GLY A 222 10.49 -21.66 6.09
CA GLY A 222 9.66 -22.71 6.68
C GLY A 222 9.18 -22.39 8.10
N TRP A 223 10.06 -21.78 8.91
CA TRP A 223 9.72 -21.38 10.29
C TRP A 223 8.60 -20.33 10.33
N ALA A 224 8.48 -19.44 9.33
CA ALA A 224 7.46 -18.39 9.32
C ALA A 224 6.07 -18.98 9.08
N ARG A 225 5.99 -20.18 8.48
CA ARG A 225 4.74 -20.92 8.27
C ARG A 225 4.25 -21.58 9.55
N GLU A 226 5.08 -21.68 10.58
CA GLU A 226 4.68 -22.22 11.87
C GLU A 226 4.10 -21.16 12.80
N ILE A 227 4.19 -19.87 12.45
CA ILE A 227 3.72 -18.77 13.30
C ILE A 227 2.21 -18.77 13.43
N SER A 228 1.73 -18.70 14.66
CA SER A 228 0.32 -18.52 15.00
C SER A 228 0.07 -17.46 16.07
N PHE A 229 1.11 -16.80 16.59
CA PHE A 229 0.99 -15.74 17.58
C PHE A 229 2.00 -14.63 17.34
N VAL A 230 1.54 -13.38 17.42
CA VAL A 230 2.39 -12.19 17.39
C VAL A 230 2.39 -11.48 18.74
N ALA A 231 3.59 -11.33 19.31
CA ALA A 231 3.84 -10.42 20.41
C ALA A 231 4.32 -9.08 19.84
N ALA A 232 3.41 -8.11 19.71
CA ALA A 232 3.75 -6.74 19.34
C ALA A 232 4.22 -5.99 20.60
N ILE A 233 5.53 -6.01 20.87
CA ILE A 233 6.12 -5.48 22.10
C ILE A 233 6.59 -4.04 21.87
N HIS A 234 5.80 -3.09 22.35
CA HIS A 234 6.11 -1.68 22.19
C HIS A 234 7.24 -1.27 23.12
N MET A 235 8.28 -0.68 22.54
CA MET A 235 9.52 -0.38 23.26
C MET A 235 9.51 1.09 23.71
N MET A 236 10.12 2.01 22.96
CA MET A 236 10.19 3.43 23.34
C MET A 236 9.33 4.33 22.44
N HIS A 237 8.40 5.07 23.06
CA HIS A 237 7.58 6.06 22.37
C HIS A 237 8.41 7.21 21.82
N TRP A 238 7.87 7.96 20.86
CA TRP A 238 8.52 9.15 20.29
C TRP A 238 8.96 10.16 21.36
N SER A 239 8.23 10.31 22.47
CA SER A 239 8.60 11.21 23.58
C SER A 239 9.83 10.74 24.39
N GLY A 240 10.29 9.49 24.19
CA GLY A 240 11.31 8.85 24.99
C GLY A 240 10.78 8.16 26.25
N TYR A 241 9.45 8.05 26.40
CA TYR A 241 8.83 7.16 27.37
C TYR A 241 9.12 5.71 27.00
N VAL A 242 9.58 4.92 27.97
CA VAL A 242 9.91 3.50 27.77
C VAL A 242 8.74 2.68 28.29
N PHE A 243 8.05 1.98 27.39
CA PHE A 243 7.06 0.97 27.76
C PHE A 243 7.75 -0.33 28.15
N ASN A 244 8.73 -0.79 27.37
CA ASN A 244 9.48 -2.02 27.65
C ASN A 244 10.96 -1.82 27.33
N THR A 245 11.84 -2.34 28.19
CA THR A 245 13.26 -2.58 27.91
C THR A 245 13.45 -3.92 27.19
N TYR A 246 14.66 -4.22 26.72
CA TYR A 246 14.94 -5.54 26.13
C TYR A 246 14.78 -6.68 27.15
N ALA A 247 15.02 -6.41 28.44
CA ALA A 247 14.78 -7.39 29.49
C ALA A 247 13.28 -7.64 29.69
N ASP A 248 12.46 -6.58 29.73
CA ASP A 248 11.00 -6.71 29.85
C ASP A 248 10.41 -7.46 28.65
N ALA A 249 10.90 -7.17 27.44
CA ALA A 249 10.52 -7.89 26.24
C ALA A 249 10.83 -9.40 26.34
N LEU A 250 12.03 -9.75 26.83
CA LEU A 250 12.42 -11.15 27.01
C LEU A 250 11.56 -11.85 28.06
N ASP A 251 11.23 -11.17 29.16
CA ASP A 251 10.38 -11.72 30.22
C ASP A 251 8.94 -11.91 29.74
N ALA A 252 8.41 -11.00 28.90
CA ALA A 252 7.13 -11.20 28.23
C ALA A 252 7.16 -12.44 27.31
N LEU A 253 8.24 -12.62 26.54
CA LEU A 253 8.39 -13.80 25.68
C LEU A 253 8.47 -15.11 26.48
N LYS A 254 9.20 -15.15 27.60
CA LYS A 254 9.23 -16.32 28.49
C LYS A 254 7.83 -16.67 29.00
N TRP A 255 7.09 -15.66 29.50
CA TRP A 255 5.74 -15.86 30.00
C TRP A 255 4.77 -16.38 28.93
N VAL A 256 4.89 -15.87 27.70
CA VAL A 256 4.10 -16.36 26.55
C VAL A 256 4.51 -17.80 26.21
N CYS A 257 5.82 -18.09 26.15
CA CYS A 257 6.33 -19.39 25.74
C CYS A 257 6.09 -20.52 26.77
N GLU A 258 5.75 -20.17 28.01
CA GLU A 258 5.21 -21.13 28.99
C GLU A 258 3.81 -21.64 28.61
N ARG A 259 3.09 -20.94 27.72
CA ARG A 259 1.67 -21.17 27.38
C ARG A 259 1.46 -21.63 25.94
N ILE A 260 2.38 -21.33 25.04
CA ILE A 260 2.39 -21.75 23.64
C ILE A 260 3.82 -22.03 23.19
N GLU A 261 4.05 -23.00 22.31
CA GLU A 261 5.39 -23.35 21.86
C GLU A 261 6.06 -22.14 21.18
N GLY A 262 7.31 -21.82 21.55
CA GLY A 262 7.95 -20.60 21.04
C GLY A 262 8.12 -20.55 19.52
N LYS A 263 8.18 -21.70 18.83
CA LYS A 263 8.16 -21.76 17.35
C LYS A 263 6.91 -21.15 16.72
N ARG A 264 5.83 -20.96 17.50
CA ARG A 264 4.59 -20.28 17.09
C ARG A 264 4.65 -18.76 17.27
N VAL A 265 5.66 -18.24 17.98
CA VAL A 265 5.73 -16.86 18.48
C VAL A 265 6.64 -15.99 17.62
N PHE A 266 6.06 -14.93 17.07
CA PHE A 266 6.75 -13.87 16.34
C PHE A 266 6.72 -12.57 17.16
N ALA A 267 7.89 -12.07 17.57
CA ALA A 267 8.03 -10.87 18.37
C ALA A 267 8.32 -9.66 17.47
N PHE A 268 7.36 -8.77 17.33
CA PHE A 268 7.49 -7.52 16.59
C PHE A 268 7.87 -6.38 17.54
N LEU A 269 8.96 -5.65 17.25
CA LEU A 269 9.58 -4.69 18.17
C LEU A 269 9.56 -3.25 17.63
N PRO A 270 8.43 -2.53 17.71
CA PRO A 270 8.36 -1.12 17.34
C PRO A 270 9.03 -0.21 18.41
N GLY A 271 9.87 0.73 17.96
CA GLY A 271 10.64 1.64 18.82
C GLY A 271 11.82 1.00 19.53
N TRP A 272 12.32 -0.14 19.02
CA TRP A 272 13.43 -0.89 19.60
C TRP A 272 14.75 -0.12 19.52
N GLU A 273 14.88 0.79 18.56
CA GLU A 273 16.07 1.59 18.28
C GLU A 273 16.13 2.89 19.11
N GLY A 274 15.11 3.13 19.95
CA GLY A 274 14.95 4.32 20.76
C GLY A 274 13.64 5.04 20.46
N ARG A 275 13.66 6.38 20.48
CA ARG A 275 12.47 7.18 20.20
C ARG A 275 11.89 6.81 18.83
N TYR A 276 10.72 6.18 18.84
CA TYR A 276 9.96 5.82 17.64
C TYR A 276 9.89 6.98 16.64
N TYR A 277 10.04 6.70 15.34
CA TYR A 277 10.12 7.69 14.24
C TYR A 277 11.32 8.64 14.26
N TRP A 278 11.97 8.86 15.41
CA TRP A 278 13.04 9.85 15.57
C TRP A 278 14.42 9.33 15.18
N GLN A 279 14.73 8.05 15.42
CA GLN A 279 16.05 7.48 15.11
C GLN A 279 16.12 6.86 13.71
N TYR A 280 15.05 6.93 12.93
CA TYR A 280 14.98 6.33 11.60
C TYR A 280 16.10 6.83 10.69
N GLY A 281 16.80 5.89 10.07
CA GLY A 281 18.04 6.11 9.30
C GLY A 281 19.33 5.84 10.09
N HIS A 282 19.23 5.59 11.40
CA HIS A 282 20.33 5.11 12.23
C HIS A 282 19.81 4.12 13.31
N TYR A 283 19.72 2.86 12.94
CA TYR A 283 19.09 1.79 13.71
C TYR A 283 20.09 1.09 14.59
N ARG A 284 19.99 1.23 15.92
CA ARG A 284 20.91 0.58 16.86
C ARG A 284 20.20 0.28 18.18
N PRO A 285 20.65 -0.72 18.95
CA PRO A 285 20.15 -0.91 20.29
C PRO A 285 20.31 0.33 21.15
N HIS A 286 19.22 0.81 21.74
CA HIS A 286 19.23 2.06 22.50
C HIS A 286 19.75 1.83 23.94
N PRO A 287 20.66 2.67 24.47
CA PRO A 287 21.23 2.47 25.81
C PRO A 287 20.17 2.39 26.93
N ARG A 288 19.15 3.25 26.88
CA ARG A 288 18.05 3.25 27.87
C ARG A 288 17.16 2.00 27.84
N LEU A 289 17.24 1.18 26.78
CA LEU A 289 16.53 -0.09 26.69
C LEU A 289 17.39 -1.28 27.12
N GLY A 290 18.68 -1.06 27.41
CA GLY A 290 19.66 -2.10 27.77
C GLY A 290 20.87 -2.16 26.84
N GLY A 291 20.92 -1.33 25.79
CA GLY A 291 22.05 -1.28 24.85
C GLY A 291 22.25 -2.58 24.07
N GLU A 292 23.41 -2.72 23.43
CA GLU A 292 23.71 -3.87 22.57
C GLU A 292 23.69 -5.20 23.32
N GLU A 293 24.20 -5.23 24.56
CA GLU A 293 24.17 -6.46 25.36
C GLU A 293 22.75 -6.87 25.74
N GLY A 294 21.89 -5.90 26.08
CA GLY A 294 20.49 -6.18 26.38
C GLY A 294 19.75 -6.71 25.15
N PHE A 295 19.97 -6.10 23.99
CA PHE A 295 19.34 -6.56 22.75
C PHE A 295 19.84 -7.93 22.33
N ARG A 296 21.15 -8.20 22.46
CA ARG A 296 21.71 -9.54 22.21
C ARG A 296 21.07 -10.60 23.12
N ARG A 297 20.97 -10.34 24.43
CA ARG A 297 20.30 -11.26 25.36
C ARG A 297 18.83 -11.50 25.01
N LEU A 298 18.12 -10.47 24.52
CA LEU A 298 16.75 -10.63 24.04
C LEU A 298 16.69 -11.57 22.82
N VAL A 299 17.55 -11.36 21.82
CA VAL A 299 17.54 -12.18 20.60
C VAL A 299 17.95 -13.62 20.91
N GLU A 300 19.06 -13.83 21.63
CA GLU A 300 19.52 -15.16 22.04
C GLU A 300 18.46 -15.87 22.90
N GLY A 301 17.89 -15.18 23.87
CA GLY A 301 16.84 -15.74 24.73
C GLY A 301 15.55 -16.07 23.96
N ALA A 302 15.18 -15.27 22.95
CA ALA A 302 14.06 -15.59 22.07
C ALA A 302 14.35 -16.86 21.26
N HIS A 303 15.57 -17.02 20.73
CA HIS A 303 15.98 -18.22 20.00
C HIS A 303 16.01 -19.46 20.89
N GLU A 304 16.44 -19.35 22.15
CA GLU A 304 16.38 -20.44 23.14
C GLU A 304 14.94 -20.90 23.41
N LEU A 305 13.98 -19.98 23.39
CA LEU A 305 12.55 -20.30 23.49
C LEU A 305 11.97 -20.85 22.18
N GLY A 306 12.66 -20.66 21.06
CA GLY A 306 12.18 -20.97 19.70
C GLY A 306 11.40 -19.84 19.02
N ALA A 307 11.28 -18.67 19.67
CA ALA A 307 10.60 -17.49 19.14
C ALA A 307 11.47 -16.73 18.12
N ARG A 308 10.82 -15.89 17.30
CA ARG A 308 11.44 -15.16 16.19
C ARG A 308 11.35 -13.66 16.40
N ILE A 309 12.44 -12.93 16.14
CA ILE A 309 12.53 -11.49 16.41
C ILE A 309 12.42 -10.67 15.12
N CYS A 310 11.58 -9.64 15.15
CA CYS A 310 11.36 -8.70 14.06
C CYS A 310 11.46 -7.23 14.52
N PRO A 311 12.64 -6.59 14.40
CA PRO A 311 12.78 -5.15 14.54
C PRO A 311 12.09 -4.37 13.42
N MET A 312 11.59 -3.19 13.79
CA MET A 312 10.97 -2.21 12.90
C MET A 312 11.99 -1.20 12.35
N TYR A 313 11.81 -0.83 11.08
CA TYR A 313 12.59 0.16 10.35
C TYR A 313 11.64 1.07 9.57
N GLY A 314 11.97 2.35 9.39
CA GLY A 314 11.31 3.21 8.41
C GLY A 314 11.71 2.87 6.98
N CYS A 315 10.75 2.55 6.12
CA CYS A 315 10.98 2.36 4.69
C CYS A 315 11.15 3.69 3.94
N ASN A 316 10.28 4.65 4.23
CA ASN A 316 10.15 5.89 3.46
C ASN A 316 10.44 7.15 4.29
N CYS A 317 11.02 7.03 5.49
CA CYS A 317 11.29 8.20 6.32
C CYS A 317 12.57 8.04 7.14
N ALA A 318 13.22 9.18 7.39
CA ALA A 318 14.40 9.28 8.24
C ALA A 318 14.46 10.65 8.91
N ASN A 319 15.22 10.74 10.01
CA ASN A 319 15.46 12.01 10.68
C ASN A 319 16.56 12.81 9.96
N THR A 320 16.24 14.05 9.62
CA THR A 320 17.13 15.02 8.95
C THR A 320 18.31 15.46 9.80
N GLY A 321 18.20 15.37 11.13
CA GLY A 321 19.26 15.69 12.07
C GLY A 321 20.32 14.60 12.23
N LEU A 322 20.22 13.48 11.50
CA LEU A 322 21.24 12.43 11.53
C LEU A 322 22.55 12.88 10.88
N GLU A 323 23.65 12.33 11.38
CA GLU A 323 24.97 12.61 10.85
C GLU A 323 25.05 12.31 9.35
N SER A 324 25.63 13.26 8.61
CA SER A 324 25.79 13.19 7.16
C SER A 324 24.50 13.04 6.35
N PHE A 325 23.33 13.40 6.92
CA PHE A 325 22.04 13.34 6.21
C PHE A 325 22.07 14.04 4.84
N GLU A 326 22.76 15.18 4.73
CA GLU A 326 22.90 15.90 3.46
C GLU A 326 23.57 15.06 2.36
N GLN A 327 24.44 14.10 2.71
CA GLN A 327 25.15 13.26 1.75
C GLN A 327 24.29 12.09 1.26
N TRP A 328 23.58 11.40 2.15
CA TRP A 328 22.83 10.18 1.81
C TRP A 328 21.31 10.41 1.66
N GLY A 329 20.75 11.39 2.35
CA GLY A 329 19.31 11.61 2.49
C GLY A 329 18.74 12.74 1.63
N ALA A 330 19.42 13.89 1.52
CA ALA A 330 18.84 15.09 0.90
C ALA A 330 18.39 14.88 -0.56
N ASN A 331 19.20 14.17 -1.37
CA ASN A 331 18.85 13.85 -2.77
C ASN A 331 17.87 12.68 -2.92
N SER A 332 17.49 12.04 -1.81
CA SER A 332 16.57 10.90 -1.80
C SER A 332 15.13 11.31 -1.46
N ARG A 333 14.84 12.61 -1.30
CA ARG A 333 13.51 13.09 -0.90
C ARG A 333 12.43 12.72 -1.92
N LEU A 334 11.30 12.20 -1.43
CA LEU A 334 10.15 11.83 -2.22
C LEU A 334 9.54 13.06 -2.90
N ARG A 335 9.24 12.95 -4.20
CA ARG A 335 8.60 14.01 -4.97
C ARG A 335 7.36 13.51 -5.69
N SER A 336 6.34 14.36 -5.81
CA SER A 336 5.25 14.11 -6.75
C SER A 336 5.77 14.15 -8.20
N ALA A 337 5.01 13.57 -9.14
CA ALA A 337 5.33 13.66 -10.56
C ALA A 337 5.48 15.11 -11.06
N GLY A 338 4.80 16.08 -10.41
CA GLY A 338 4.94 17.51 -10.69
C GLY A 338 6.15 18.19 -10.04
N GLY A 339 6.99 17.44 -9.31
CA GLY A 339 8.24 17.91 -8.72
C GLY A 339 8.12 18.46 -7.29
N ALA A 340 6.91 18.48 -6.70
CA ALA A 340 6.72 18.94 -5.32
C ALA A 340 7.30 17.93 -4.33
N GLU A 341 8.13 18.41 -3.41
CA GLU A 341 8.64 17.59 -2.32
C GLU A 341 7.50 17.17 -1.39
N LEU A 342 7.40 15.88 -1.13
CA LEU A 342 6.38 15.32 -0.24
C LEU A 342 6.91 15.22 1.18
N GLN A 343 6.03 15.55 2.12
CA GLN A 343 6.29 15.47 3.56
C GLN A 343 5.55 14.28 4.20
N GLY A 344 5.01 13.37 3.37
CA GLY A 344 4.24 12.17 3.70
C GLY A 344 3.30 12.29 4.91
N ASN A 345 3.28 11.27 5.77
CA ASN A 345 2.54 11.30 7.03
C ASN A 345 3.15 12.33 7.97
N LYS A 346 2.29 13.09 8.65
CA LYS A 346 2.65 14.14 9.61
C LYS A 346 1.94 13.89 10.95
N PRO A 347 2.28 12.83 11.69
CA PRO A 347 1.64 12.57 12.96
C PRO A 347 1.98 13.65 13.98
N ASP A 348 1.06 13.90 14.90
CA ASP A 348 1.21 14.91 15.95
C ASP A 348 1.93 14.33 17.18
N TRP A 349 3.17 13.92 16.97
CA TRP A 349 3.95 13.17 17.96
C TRP A 349 4.23 13.93 19.27
N ASP A 350 4.35 15.25 19.18
CA ASP A 350 4.65 16.14 20.31
C ASP A 350 3.42 16.78 20.94
N VAL A 351 2.24 16.43 20.43
CA VAL A 351 0.93 16.98 20.81
C VAL A 351 0.83 18.51 20.71
N ALA A 352 1.70 19.14 19.93
CA ALA A 352 1.64 20.57 19.65
C ALA A 352 0.45 20.93 18.74
N ARG A 353 -0.18 19.92 18.10
CA ARG A 353 -1.33 20.05 17.18
C ARG A 353 -0.99 20.84 15.92
N ALA A 354 0.30 20.99 15.62
CA ALA A 354 0.81 21.75 14.48
C ALA A 354 1.05 20.88 13.25
N HIS A 355 1.32 19.58 13.44
CA HIS A 355 1.69 18.65 12.36
C HIS A 355 2.87 19.14 11.49
N ASP A 356 3.69 20.06 12.00
CA ASP A 356 4.80 20.69 11.28
C ASP A 356 6.06 20.67 12.14
N THR A 357 6.65 19.48 12.22
CA THR A 357 7.80 19.26 13.11
C THR A 357 9.14 19.37 12.38
N ALA A 358 9.14 19.33 11.04
CA ALA A 358 10.26 19.53 10.12
C ALA A 358 11.51 18.63 10.29
N TRP A 359 11.57 17.75 11.29
CA TRP A 359 12.73 16.88 11.52
C TRP A 359 12.69 15.59 10.68
N GLN A 360 11.54 15.18 10.14
CA GLN A 360 11.45 14.02 9.25
C GLN A 360 11.55 14.42 7.78
N ALA A 361 12.40 13.71 7.05
CA ALA A 361 12.35 13.70 5.60
C ALA A 361 11.70 12.40 5.12
N TRP A 362 10.82 12.54 4.14
CA TRP A 362 10.27 11.41 3.41
C TRP A 362 11.19 11.07 2.24
N LEU A 363 11.68 9.83 2.23
CA LEU A 363 12.73 9.37 1.35
C LEU A 363 12.25 8.22 0.45
N ASN A 364 12.80 8.19 -0.75
CA ASN A 364 12.49 7.23 -1.79
C ASN A 364 13.47 6.05 -1.70
N PRO A 365 13.04 4.82 -1.36
CA PRO A 365 13.91 3.65 -1.28
C PRO A 365 14.51 3.25 -2.64
N GLY A 366 13.97 3.77 -3.74
CA GLY A 366 14.54 3.66 -5.07
C GLY A 366 15.77 4.55 -5.30
N ALA A 367 15.93 5.62 -4.53
CA ALA A 367 17.09 6.52 -4.62
C ALA A 367 18.34 5.83 -4.03
N PRO A 368 19.50 5.85 -4.72
CA PRO A 368 20.70 5.14 -4.27
C PRO A 368 21.16 5.53 -2.86
N GLY A 369 21.07 6.82 -2.50
CA GLY A 369 21.51 7.30 -1.19
C GLY A 369 20.73 6.65 -0.05
N TRP A 370 19.39 6.72 -0.11
CA TRP A 370 18.55 6.12 0.93
C TRP A 370 18.45 4.60 0.82
N GLY A 371 18.27 4.05 -0.38
CA GLY A 371 18.17 2.60 -0.58
C GLY A 371 19.41 1.84 -0.12
N ASN A 372 20.61 2.38 -0.32
CA ASN A 372 21.85 1.78 0.20
C ASN A 372 21.95 1.89 1.72
N ARG A 373 21.65 3.07 2.28
CA ARG A 373 21.64 3.28 3.74
C ARG A 373 20.69 2.31 4.44
N LEU A 374 19.47 2.16 3.91
CA LEU A 374 18.46 1.26 4.47
C LEU A 374 18.91 -0.20 4.43
N PHE A 375 19.48 -0.65 3.30
CA PHE A 375 20.07 -1.98 3.19
C PHE A 375 21.22 -2.21 4.18
N GLU A 376 22.17 -1.27 4.26
CA GLU A 376 23.36 -1.39 5.10
C GLU A 376 23.01 -1.45 6.58
N GLU A 377 22.08 -0.60 7.03
CA GLU A 377 21.62 -0.60 8.42
C GLU A 377 20.87 -1.89 8.75
N SER A 378 19.97 -2.35 7.88
CA SER A 378 19.29 -3.64 8.09
C SER A 378 20.28 -4.81 8.12
N ALA A 379 21.20 -4.89 7.15
CA ALA A 379 22.20 -5.94 7.08
C ALA A 379 23.10 -5.96 8.32
N ARG A 380 23.53 -4.80 8.81
CA ARG A 380 24.35 -4.69 10.02
C ARG A 380 23.63 -5.26 11.24
N ILE A 381 22.35 -4.95 11.42
CA ILE A 381 21.56 -5.46 12.54
C ILE A 381 21.35 -6.98 12.45
N ILE A 382 21.07 -7.48 11.24
CA ILE A 382 20.94 -8.92 10.99
C ILE A 382 22.24 -9.65 11.31
N GLU A 383 23.40 -9.15 10.85
CA GLU A 383 24.69 -9.80 11.06
C GLU A 383 25.16 -9.74 12.51
N GLN A 384 24.94 -8.62 13.19
CA GLN A 384 25.45 -8.41 14.54
C GLN A 384 24.62 -9.14 15.61
N PHE A 385 23.32 -9.31 15.37
CA PHE A 385 22.38 -9.83 16.37
C PHE A 385 21.62 -11.08 15.94
N GLY A 386 21.57 -11.42 14.65
CA GLY A 386 20.88 -12.62 14.17
C GLY A 386 19.36 -12.52 14.19
N VAL A 387 18.79 -11.32 14.00
CA VAL A 387 17.32 -11.16 13.94
C VAL A 387 16.74 -11.92 12.74
N ASP A 388 15.53 -12.48 12.92
CA ASP A 388 14.92 -13.42 11.96
C ASP A 388 14.11 -12.72 10.87
N ALA A 389 13.66 -11.49 11.13
CA ALA A 389 12.82 -10.74 10.23
C ALA A 389 13.09 -9.23 10.30
N THR A 390 12.68 -8.52 9.25
CA THR A 390 12.66 -7.04 9.22
C THR A 390 11.26 -6.56 8.93
N PHE A 391 10.82 -5.48 9.59
CA PHE A 391 9.59 -4.77 9.25
C PHE A 391 9.90 -3.38 8.69
N TYR A 392 9.37 -3.09 7.50
CA TYR A 392 9.53 -1.80 6.84
C TYR A 392 8.25 -0.96 6.93
N ASP A 393 8.27 -0.01 7.83
CA ASP A 393 7.20 0.95 8.09
C ASP A 393 6.99 1.89 6.92
N THR A 394 5.75 2.30 6.67
CA THR A 394 5.33 3.18 5.58
C THR A 394 5.57 2.66 4.16
N ALA A 395 5.97 1.40 3.97
CA ALA A 395 6.34 0.85 2.67
C ALA A 395 5.22 0.93 1.61
N GLY A 396 3.95 0.86 2.00
CA GLY A 396 2.83 1.10 1.08
C GLY A 396 2.63 2.56 0.66
N SER A 397 3.43 3.51 1.16
CA SER A 397 3.41 4.93 0.75
C SER A 397 4.06 5.13 -0.61
N TRP A 398 3.56 4.44 -1.62
CA TRP A 398 4.01 4.58 -2.99
C TRP A 398 3.73 6.01 -3.50
N THR A 399 4.68 6.55 -4.25
CA THR A 399 4.60 7.86 -4.92
C THR A 399 5.13 7.71 -6.34
N ASN A 400 4.46 8.36 -7.30
CA ASN A 400 4.93 8.45 -8.67
C ASN A 400 6.11 9.43 -8.81
N ASP A 401 7.25 9.08 -8.23
CA ASP A 401 8.42 9.94 -8.15
C ASP A 401 9.17 10.00 -9.49
N PRO A 402 9.47 11.22 -10.01
CA PRO A 402 10.12 11.38 -11.29
C PRO A 402 11.61 11.07 -11.30
N ASN A 403 12.25 10.96 -10.13
CA ASN A 403 13.68 10.71 -10.04
C ASN A 403 13.97 9.21 -9.94
N HIS A 404 13.19 8.48 -9.15
CA HIS A 404 13.43 7.06 -8.89
C HIS A 404 12.13 6.27 -8.69
N PRO A 405 11.98 5.08 -9.31
CA PRO A 405 10.80 4.24 -9.08
C PRO A 405 10.81 3.63 -7.66
N VAL A 406 9.78 3.96 -6.88
CA VAL A 406 9.65 3.56 -5.46
C VAL A 406 9.49 2.04 -5.31
N TYR A 407 8.58 1.43 -6.09
CA TYR A 407 8.29 0.00 -6.03
C TYR A 407 9.53 -0.85 -6.37
N ASP A 408 10.20 -0.56 -7.49
CA ASP A 408 11.43 -1.22 -7.90
C ASP A 408 12.57 -1.03 -6.88
N GLY A 409 12.60 0.12 -6.20
CA GLY A 409 13.50 0.35 -5.07
C GLY A 409 13.31 -0.66 -3.94
N MET A 410 12.06 -0.89 -3.55
CA MET A 410 11.72 -1.87 -2.52
C MET A 410 11.97 -3.31 -2.99
N MET A 411 11.72 -3.63 -4.27
CA MET A 411 12.09 -4.92 -4.85
C MET A 411 13.60 -5.16 -4.73
N ARG A 412 14.43 -4.19 -5.15
CA ARG A 412 15.89 -4.28 -5.02
C ARG A 412 16.35 -4.44 -3.58
N LEU A 413 15.72 -3.74 -2.63
CA LEU A 413 16.00 -3.91 -1.20
C LEU A 413 15.74 -5.36 -0.76
N ARG A 414 14.56 -5.90 -1.08
CA ARG A 414 14.17 -7.29 -0.78
C ARG A 414 15.15 -8.26 -1.41
N ASP A 415 15.46 -8.12 -2.70
CA ASP A 415 16.33 -9.04 -3.43
C ASP A 415 17.73 -9.10 -2.81
N ARG A 416 18.34 -7.92 -2.52
CA ARG A 416 19.66 -7.85 -1.87
C ARG A 416 19.66 -8.48 -0.48
N LEU A 417 18.58 -8.29 0.30
CA LEU A 417 18.45 -8.89 1.62
C LEU A 417 18.30 -10.41 1.53
N LYS A 418 17.47 -10.93 0.62
CA LYS A 418 17.26 -12.36 0.45
C LYS A 418 18.48 -13.06 -0.15
N GLU A 419 19.24 -12.38 -1.01
CA GLU A 419 20.52 -12.89 -1.53
C GLU A 419 21.53 -13.10 -0.39
N ARG A 420 21.64 -12.12 0.53
CA ARG A 420 22.57 -12.20 1.67
C ARG A 420 22.05 -13.05 2.83
N PHE A 421 20.74 -13.05 3.05
CA PHE A 421 20.05 -13.71 4.15
C PHE A 421 18.83 -14.51 3.65
N PRO A 422 19.04 -15.71 3.06
CA PRO A 422 17.96 -16.49 2.44
C PRO A 422 16.81 -16.85 3.38
N GLU A 423 17.07 -17.04 4.67
CA GLU A 423 16.08 -17.38 5.69
C GLU A 423 15.39 -16.15 6.33
N LEU A 424 15.77 -14.94 5.95
CA LEU A 424 15.17 -13.71 6.48
C LEU A 424 13.73 -13.56 5.97
N LEU A 425 12.80 -13.30 6.88
CA LEU A 425 11.45 -12.87 6.52
C LEU A 425 11.41 -11.34 6.39
N VAL A 426 10.98 -10.85 5.23
CA VAL A 426 10.90 -9.41 4.93
C VAL A 426 9.42 -8.99 4.96
N THR A 427 9.06 -8.08 5.86
CA THR A 427 7.67 -7.68 6.17
C THR A 427 7.50 -6.17 6.09
N CYS A 428 6.26 -5.66 6.05
CA CYS A 428 6.03 -4.22 5.90
C CYS A 428 4.70 -3.71 6.48
N GLU A 429 4.58 -2.38 6.55
CA GLU A 429 3.31 -1.70 6.75
C GLU A 429 2.59 -1.48 5.41
N HIS A 430 1.26 -1.52 5.45
CA HIS A 430 0.36 -1.33 4.31
C HIS A 430 0.35 -2.46 3.26
N TRP A 431 -0.63 -2.42 2.36
CA TRP A 431 -0.76 -3.38 1.26
C TRP A 431 -1.49 -2.82 0.03
N TYR A 432 -0.98 -3.19 -1.14
CA TYR A 432 -1.63 -3.19 -2.45
C TYR A 432 -1.10 -4.41 -3.22
N SER A 433 -1.81 -4.92 -4.24
CA SER A 433 -1.54 -6.27 -4.79
C SER A 433 -0.07 -6.58 -5.09
N PRO A 434 0.66 -5.82 -5.92
CA PRO A 434 2.08 -6.07 -6.17
C PRO A 434 2.97 -5.99 -4.93
N LEU A 435 2.61 -5.19 -3.91
CA LEU A 435 3.41 -5.10 -2.68
C LEU A 435 3.54 -6.46 -1.99
N GLY A 436 2.52 -7.32 -2.12
CA GLY A 436 2.55 -8.70 -1.61
C GLY A 436 3.62 -9.60 -2.24
N ALA A 437 4.14 -9.25 -3.42
CA ALA A 437 5.26 -9.95 -4.07
C ALA A 437 6.61 -9.59 -3.45
N ILE A 438 6.70 -8.44 -2.78
CA ILE A 438 7.89 -7.97 -2.06
C ILE A 438 7.81 -8.40 -0.59
N PHE A 439 6.66 -8.16 0.05
CA PHE A 439 6.45 -8.36 1.47
C PHE A 439 5.34 -9.39 1.70
N PRO A 440 5.67 -10.68 1.94
CA PRO A 440 4.69 -11.74 2.18
C PRO A 440 3.80 -11.51 3.39
N VAL A 441 4.31 -10.81 4.40
CA VAL A 441 3.56 -10.51 5.62
C VAL A 441 3.50 -9.01 5.79
N SER A 442 2.30 -8.50 6.02
CA SER A 442 2.07 -7.06 6.17
C SER A 442 1.28 -6.73 7.41
N HIS A 443 1.31 -5.47 7.76
CA HIS A 443 0.55 -4.89 8.85
C HIS A 443 -0.48 -3.94 8.25
N HIS A 444 -1.65 -4.50 7.96
CA HIS A 444 -2.73 -3.81 7.25
C HIS A 444 -4.08 -4.53 7.42
N TRP A 445 -5.14 -4.04 6.77
CA TRP A 445 -6.42 -4.73 6.67
C TRP A 445 -6.44 -5.72 5.48
N CYS A 446 -7.31 -6.73 5.57
CA CYS A 446 -7.64 -7.68 4.50
C CYS A 446 -9.07 -7.36 4.02
N PRO A 447 -9.39 -7.40 2.71
CA PRO A 447 -10.75 -7.17 2.23
C PRO A 447 -11.75 -8.18 2.81
N ASP A 448 -12.91 -7.71 3.29
CA ASP A 448 -13.94 -8.60 3.85
C ASP A 448 -14.70 -9.38 2.76
N ARG A 449 -15.01 -8.71 1.64
CA ARG A 449 -15.84 -9.28 0.56
C ARG A 449 -15.06 -10.25 -0.33
N PHE A 450 -13.80 -9.93 -0.60
CA PHE A 450 -12.91 -10.71 -1.47
C PHE A 450 -11.60 -11.02 -0.73
N PRO A 451 -11.65 -11.79 0.39
CA PRO A 451 -10.47 -12.00 1.22
C PRO A 451 -9.34 -12.68 0.45
N GLU A 452 -9.65 -13.55 -0.51
CA GLU A 452 -8.67 -14.26 -1.34
C GLU A 452 -7.74 -13.37 -2.17
N VAL A 453 -8.15 -12.13 -2.45
CA VAL A 453 -7.29 -11.12 -3.11
C VAL A 453 -6.03 -10.85 -2.26
N PHE A 454 -6.12 -11.05 -0.95
CA PHE A 454 -5.01 -10.94 0.00
C PHE A 454 -4.61 -12.31 0.57
N ALA A 455 -5.56 -13.04 1.17
CA ALA A 455 -5.33 -14.22 2.01
C ALA A 455 -4.70 -15.40 1.27
N LYS A 456 -4.92 -15.51 -0.05
CA LYS A 456 -4.26 -16.51 -0.90
C LYS A 456 -2.73 -16.31 -0.96
N TYR A 457 -2.25 -15.07 -0.86
CA TYR A 457 -0.85 -14.73 -1.12
C TYR A 457 -0.09 -14.29 0.12
N ASN A 458 -0.80 -13.75 1.11
CA ASN A 458 -0.22 -13.00 2.21
C ASN A 458 -0.79 -13.43 3.57
N ARG A 459 -0.04 -13.09 4.63
CA ARG A 459 -0.52 -13.07 6.01
C ARG A 459 -0.36 -11.67 6.57
N ARG A 460 -1.00 -11.42 7.70
CA ARG A 460 -0.87 -10.18 8.44
C ARG A 460 -0.97 -10.40 9.94
N TRP A 461 -0.60 -9.38 10.68
CA TRP A 461 -0.93 -9.26 12.10
C TRP A 461 -1.66 -7.95 12.36
N ALA A 462 -2.20 -7.79 13.58
CA ALA A 462 -3.03 -6.64 13.91
C ALA A 462 -2.24 -5.32 13.82
N HIS A 463 -2.92 -4.24 13.43
CA HIS A 463 -2.28 -2.94 13.26
C HIS A 463 -1.74 -2.39 14.60
N LEU A 464 -0.75 -1.48 14.56
CA LEU A 464 0.05 -0.98 15.70
C LEU A 464 -0.81 -0.08 16.60
N ASN A 465 -1.94 0.37 16.04
CA ASN A 465 -2.97 1.12 16.74
C ASN A 465 -3.93 0.21 17.52
N THR A 466 -3.71 -1.11 17.57
CA THR A 466 -4.50 -2.01 18.41
C THR A 466 -4.20 -1.71 19.88
N GLY A 467 -5.24 -1.61 20.70
CA GLY A 467 -5.07 -1.32 22.12
C GLY A 467 -4.55 -2.52 22.90
N ASP A 468 -3.65 -2.27 23.85
CA ASP A 468 -3.17 -3.30 24.76
C ASP A 468 -4.30 -3.86 25.65
N PRO A 469 -4.25 -5.16 26.03
CA PRO A 469 -5.29 -5.79 26.86
C PRO A 469 -5.58 -5.12 28.20
N SER A 470 -4.63 -4.39 28.79
CA SER A 470 -4.79 -3.77 30.11
C SER A 470 -5.56 -2.46 30.03
N ARG A 471 -5.03 -1.47 29.31
CA ARG A 471 -5.55 -0.10 29.35
C ARG A 471 -5.90 0.46 27.98
N GLY A 472 -5.83 -0.37 26.93
CA GLY A 472 -6.09 0.05 25.57
C GLY A 472 -5.01 0.99 25.01
N SER A 473 -3.81 1.02 25.59
CA SER A 473 -2.68 1.79 25.07
C SER A 473 -2.30 1.29 23.69
N THR A 474 -2.07 2.19 22.73
CA THR A 474 -1.50 1.84 21.43
C THR A 474 0.03 1.89 21.42
N GLY A 475 0.63 1.94 22.61
CA GLY A 475 2.06 1.98 22.82
C GLY A 475 2.73 3.15 22.09
N VAL A 476 3.57 2.83 21.13
CA VAL A 476 4.34 3.82 20.35
C VAL A 476 3.51 4.58 19.29
N HIS A 477 2.33 4.09 18.92
CA HIS A 477 1.50 4.65 17.85
C HIS A 477 0.76 5.93 18.30
N GLU A 478 0.57 6.88 17.38
CA GLU A 478 0.07 8.24 17.61
C GLU A 478 -1.40 8.32 18.08
N MET A 479 -2.14 7.21 18.00
CA MET A 479 -3.55 7.17 18.39
C MET A 479 -3.75 7.28 19.91
N GLY A 480 -2.70 7.00 20.69
CA GLY A 480 -2.68 7.08 22.15
C GLY A 480 -3.43 5.92 22.82
N THR A 481 -4.71 5.76 22.52
CA THR A 481 -5.56 4.68 23.04
C THR A 481 -6.55 4.15 22.02
N ASN A 482 -6.86 2.86 22.11
CA ASN A 482 -7.89 2.18 21.35
C ASN A 482 -8.55 1.13 22.25
N PRO A 483 -9.88 0.92 22.21
CA PRO A 483 -10.49 -0.20 22.92
C PRO A 483 -9.84 -1.53 22.53
N TRP A 484 -9.50 -2.33 23.54
CA TRP A 484 -9.06 -3.69 23.31
C TRP A 484 -10.24 -4.56 22.85
N ALA A 485 -9.98 -5.44 21.89
CA ALA A 485 -10.87 -6.50 21.47
C ALA A 485 -10.07 -7.79 21.24
N LEU A 486 -10.72 -8.92 21.48
CA LEU A 486 -10.19 -10.23 21.13
C LEU A 486 -10.06 -10.32 19.59
N PRO A 487 -8.91 -10.72 19.02
CA PRO A 487 -8.76 -10.88 17.58
C PRO A 487 -9.67 -11.99 17.04
N GLU A 488 -10.20 -11.77 15.85
CA GLU A 488 -10.96 -12.78 15.11
C GLU A 488 -10.04 -13.90 14.64
N LEU A 489 -10.58 -15.13 14.64
CA LEU A 489 -9.89 -16.27 14.04
C LEU A 489 -10.09 -16.24 12.52
N ARG A 490 -9.02 -15.92 11.78
CA ARG A 490 -9.01 -15.84 10.32
C ARG A 490 -7.69 -16.33 9.77
N GLN A 491 -7.69 -17.06 8.66
CA GLN A 491 -6.47 -17.57 8.02
C GLN A 491 -5.45 -16.46 7.72
N ASP A 492 -5.91 -15.28 7.31
CA ASP A 492 -5.04 -14.15 6.96
C ASP A 492 -4.39 -13.46 8.17
N LEU A 493 -4.94 -13.60 9.38
CA LEU A 493 -4.57 -12.82 10.55
C LEU A 493 -3.91 -13.70 11.61
N TRP A 494 -2.63 -13.50 11.86
CA TRP A 494 -1.97 -14.03 13.04
C TRP A 494 -2.51 -13.33 14.30
N PRO A 495 -3.11 -14.07 15.25
CA PRO A 495 -3.53 -13.53 16.53
C PRO A 495 -2.43 -12.72 17.20
N THR A 496 -2.75 -11.49 17.61
CA THR A 496 -1.75 -10.50 18.04
C THR A 496 -2.10 -9.94 19.41
N VAL A 497 -1.09 -9.82 20.27
CA VAL A 497 -1.19 -9.05 21.52
C VAL A 497 -0.25 -7.85 21.43
N THR A 498 -0.80 -6.68 21.73
CA THR A 498 -0.03 -5.46 22.00
C THR A 498 0.46 -5.50 23.45
N PHE A 499 1.77 -5.43 23.64
CA PHE A 499 2.40 -5.38 24.96
C PHE A 499 2.98 -3.98 25.23
N VAL A 500 2.58 -3.40 26.35
CA VAL A 500 3.13 -2.18 26.96
C VAL A 500 3.50 -2.46 28.42
N ASP A 501 4.08 -1.49 29.13
CA ASP A 501 4.37 -1.67 30.57
C ASP A 501 3.13 -2.16 31.33
N GLY A 502 3.29 -3.23 32.10
CA GLY A 502 2.24 -3.78 32.95
C GLY A 502 1.13 -4.57 32.25
N THR A 503 1.16 -4.80 30.93
CA THR A 503 0.11 -5.57 30.22
C THR A 503 -0.16 -6.93 30.87
N ILE A 504 0.89 -7.74 31.11
CA ILE A 504 0.76 -9.08 31.72
C ILE A 504 0.33 -8.98 33.18
N ALA A 505 0.89 -8.03 33.95
CA ALA A 505 0.56 -7.88 35.37
C ALA A 505 -0.90 -7.48 35.61
N ASN A 506 -1.45 -6.65 34.71
CA ASN A 506 -2.77 -6.05 34.89
C ASN A 506 -3.89 -6.80 34.17
N ALA A 507 -3.58 -7.58 33.11
CA ALA A 507 -4.58 -8.28 32.32
C ALA A 507 -4.10 -9.64 31.78
N PRO A 508 -3.57 -10.53 32.63
CA PRO A 508 -3.01 -11.82 32.17
C PRO A 508 -4.07 -12.69 31.47
N GLU A 509 -5.29 -12.72 32.02
CA GLU A 509 -6.41 -13.50 31.46
C GLU A 509 -6.76 -13.10 30.02
N ARG A 510 -6.68 -11.81 29.69
CA ARG A 510 -6.94 -11.33 28.32
C ARG A 510 -5.81 -11.69 27.37
N VAL A 511 -4.55 -11.72 27.84
CA VAL A 511 -3.43 -12.23 27.04
C VAL A 511 -3.61 -13.72 26.77
N GLU A 512 -4.00 -14.49 27.79
CA GLU A 512 -4.29 -15.93 27.65
C GLU A 512 -5.43 -16.19 26.66
N GLN A 513 -6.48 -15.38 26.65
CA GLN A 513 -7.55 -15.48 25.65
C GLN A 513 -7.02 -15.37 24.21
N VAL A 514 -6.07 -14.47 23.94
CA VAL A 514 -5.47 -14.37 22.59
C VAL A 514 -4.58 -15.57 22.29
N ILE A 515 -3.86 -16.10 23.28
CA ILE A 515 -3.05 -17.32 23.12
C ILE A 515 -3.95 -18.52 22.78
N GLU A 516 -5.14 -18.63 23.36
CA GLU A 516 -6.09 -19.68 22.99
C GLU A 516 -6.58 -19.52 21.54
N VAL A 517 -6.77 -18.29 21.05
CA VAL A 517 -7.04 -18.05 19.62
C VAL A 517 -5.84 -18.48 18.76
N ALA A 518 -4.61 -18.24 19.20
CA ALA A 518 -3.38 -18.66 18.50
C ALA A 518 -3.20 -20.18 18.44
N LYS A 519 -3.58 -20.91 19.50
CA LYS A 519 -3.60 -22.38 19.49
C LYS A 519 -4.61 -22.90 18.48
N ARG A 520 -5.83 -22.35 18.47
CA ARG A 520 -6.85 -22.68 17.47
C ARG A 520 -6.42 -22.34 16.05
N TYR A 521 -5.76 -21.20 15.85
CA TYR A 521 -5.18 -20.86 14.54
C TYR A 521 -4.20 -21.95 14.08
N ALA A 522 -3.33 -22.41 14.97
CA ALA A 522 -2.38 -23.47 14.66
C ALA A 522 -3.04 -24.83 14.37
N GLU A 523 -4.20 -25.12 14.96
CA GLU A 523 -4.98 -26.34 14.68
C GLU A 523 -5.74 -26.25 13.35
N GLU A 524 -6.26 -25.07 13.01
CA GLU A 524 -7.14 -24.87 11.85
C GLU A 524 -6.38 -24.56 10.55
N TYR A 525 -5.22 -23.90 10.62
CA TYR A 525 -4.56 -23.33 9.43
C TYR A 525 -3.08 -23.72 9.23
N LEU A 526 -2.45 -24.42 10.17
CA LEU A 526 -1.03 -24.82 10.10
C LEU A 526 -0.89 -26.35 10.12
#